data_AF-A0A8S3XNY5-F1
#
_entry.id   AF-A0A8S3XNY5-F1
#
_cell.length_a   1.000
_cell.length_b   1.000
_cell.length_c   1.000
_cell.angle_alpha   90.00
_cell.angle_beta   90.00
_cell.angle_gamma   90.00
#
_symmetry.space_group_name_H-M   'P 1'
#
loop_
_entity.id
_entity.type
_entity.pdbx_description
1 polymer ?
#
loop_
_entity_poly.entity_id
_entity_poly.type
_entity_poly.pdbx_seq_one_letter_code
_entity_poly.pdbx_strand_id
1 'polypeptide(L)'
;MVKEKCKKNEDELERRRIARREKYKRIKSDPEKYAVERAKKKEAYLKRKREKKVKNINQMSPRAQRAQRKRWRENSKRYLEKKAQERKIQEVTISQVLEAHTKINDKEFSDPLYEENVKKRDK
;
A
#
# COMPACT_ATOMS: atom_id res chain seq x y z
N MET A 1 -23.16 -15.24 -27.98
CA MET A 1 -22.68 -14.02 -27.28
C MET A 1 -23.07 -14.09 -25.80
N VAL A 2 -22.13 -14.34 -24.86
CA VAL A 2 -22.43 -14.50 -23.41
C VAL A 2 -21.42 -13.77 -22.50
N LYS A 3 -20.63 -12.82 -23.03
CA LYS A 3 -19.52 -12.19 -22.27
C LYS A 3 -19.86 -10.88 -21.55
N GLU A 4 -21.02 -10.28 -21.75
CA GLU A 4 -21.31 -8.92 -21.27
C GLU A 4 -21.90 -8.82 -19.86
N LYS A 5 -22.56 -9.87 -19.35
CA LYS A 5 -23.18 -9.83 -18.00
C LYS A 5 -22.14 -9.89 -16.86
N CYS A 6 -20.97 -10.50 -17.06
CA CYS A 6 -19.93 -10.60 -16.02
C CYS A 6 -19.18 -9.30 -15.75
N LYS A 7 -18.95 -8.45 -16.76
CA LYS A 7 -18.16 -7.21 -16.60
C LYS A 7 -18.90 -6.15 -15.78
N LYS A 8 -20.21 -6.00 -15.96
CA LYS A 8 -21.05 -5.07 -15.19
C LYS A 8 -20.98 -5.34 -13.67
N ASN A 9 -20.81 -6.60 -13.28
CA ASN A 9 -20.65 -6.98 -11.89
C ASN A 9 -19.27 -6.56 -11.32
N GLU A 10 -18.19 -6.66 -12.10
CA GLU A 10 -16.86 -6.25 -11.62
C GLU A 10 -16.72 -4.74 -11.50
N ASP A 11 -17.22 -3.98 -12.48
CA ASP A 11 -17.19 -2.52 -12.46
C ASP A 11 -18.03 -1.96 -11.29
N GLU A 12 -19.21 -2.53 -11.06
CA GLU A 12 -20.04 -2.16 -9.91
C GLU A 12 -19.33 -2.51 -8.58
N LEU A 13 -18.65 -3.65 -8.52
CA LEU A 13 -17.94 -4.10 -7.33
C LEU A 13 -16.70 -3.23 -7.05
N GLU A 14 -16.01 -2.74 -8.09
CA GLU A 14 -14.93 -1.76 -7.93
C GLU A 14 -15.47 -0.39 -7.48
N ARG A 15 -16.59 0.09 -8.04
CA ARG A 15 -17.28 1.30 -7.55
C ARG A 15 -17.62 1.18 -6.06
N ARG A 16 -18.15 0.02 -5.64
CA ARG A 16 -18.44 -0.25 -4.22
C ARG A 16 -17.18 -0.28 -3.36
N ARG A 17 -16.05 -0.79 -3.87
CA ARG A 17 -14.75 -0.75 -3.16
C ARG A 17 -14.26 0.68 -2.99
N ILE A 18 -14.31 1.50 -4.03
CA ILE A 18 -13.89 2.91 -4.00
C ILE A 18 -14.75 3.71 -3.01
N ALA A 19 -16.08 3.62 -3.13
CA ALA A 19 -17.01 4.30 -2.21
C ALA A 19 -16.78 3.89 -0.75
N ARG A 20 -16.50 2.60 -0.50
CA ARG A 20 -16.16 2.12 0.85
C ARG A 20 -14.84 2.71 1.37
N ARG A 21 -13.81 2.79 0.52
CA ARG A 21 -12.52 3.41 0.88
C ARG A 21 -12.71 4.89 1.21
N GLU A 22 -13.45 5.63 0.40
CA GLU A 22 -13.74 7.04 0.67
C GLU A 22 -14.52 7.25 1.95
N LYS A 23 -15.58 6.45 2.19
CA LYS A 23 -16.34 6.49 3.44
C LYS A 23 -15.41 6.30 4.64
N TYR A 24 -14.50 5.32 4.57
CA TYR A 24 -13.55 5.09 5.67
C TYR A 24 -12.55 6.24 5.84
N LYS A 25 -12.08 6.86 4.75
CA LYS A 25 -11.26 8.07 4.83
C LYS A 25 -11.98 9.20 5.56
N ARG A 26 -13.26 9.47 5.21
CA ARG A 26 -14.09 10.50 5.86
C ARG A 26 -14.35 10.22 7.35
N ILE A 27 -14.52 8.95 7.72
CA ILE A 27 -14.67 8.56 9.13
C ILE A 27 -13.35 8.75 9.88
N LYS A 28 -12.22 8.41 9.26
CA LYS A 28 -10.89 8.51 9.90
C LYS A 28 -10.40 9.96 10.04
N SER A 29 -10.83 10.87 9.16
CA SER A 29 -10.47 12.29 9.24
C SER A 29 -11.13 13.02 10.41
N ASP A 30 -12.26 12.51 10.90
CA ASP A 30 -13.01 13.11 12.01
C ASP A 30 -12.79 12.27 13.29
N PRO A 31 -12.15 12.82 14.33
CA PRO A 31 -11.78 12.07 15.53
C PRO A 31 -12.99 11.53 16.32
N GLU A 32 -14.10 12.28 16.38
CA GLU A 32 -15.30 11.87 17.12
C GLU A 32 -15.99 10.71 16.39
N LYS A 33 -16.18 10.84 15.07
CA LYS A 33 -16.75 9.76 14.26
C LYS A 33 -15.89 8.50 14.29
N TYR A 34 -14.57 8.66 14.30
CA TYR A 34 -13.64 7.54 14.41
C TYR A 34 -13.74 6.84 15.76
N ALA A 35 -13.84 7.60 16.86
CA ALA A 35 -14.02 7.05 18.20
C ALA A 35 -15.30 6.22 18.32
N VAL A 36 -16.43 6.74 17.80
CA VAL A 36 -17.71 6.02 17.75
C VAL A 36 -17.61 4.73 16.94
N GLU A 37 -16.96 4.77 15.77
CA GLU A 37 -16.76 3.58 14.93
C GLU A 37 -15.90 2.52 15.63
N ARG A 38 -14.86 2.95 16.35
CA ARG A 38 -13.98 2.08 17.14
C ARG A 38 -14.73 1.42 18.29
N ALA A 39 -15.56 2.17 19.03
CA ALA A 39 -16.39 1.64 20.11
C ALA A 39 -17.35 0.56 19.58
N LYS A 40 -18.06 0.85 18.47
CA LYS A 40 -18.96 -0.10 17.82
C LYS A 40 -18.25 -1.39 17.39
N LYS A 41 -17.05 -1.27 16.80
CA LYS A 41 -16.23 -2.44 16.42
C LYS A 41 -15.80 -3.26 17.64
N LYS A 42 -15.42 -2.60 18.74
CA LYS A 42 -15.05 -3.25 20.00
C LYS A 42 -16.23 -4.04 20.57
N GLU A 43 -17.40 -3.43 20.63
CA GLU A 43 -18.62 -4.08 21.11
C GLU A 43 -19.00 -5.31 20.27
N ALA A 44 -18.95 -5.19 18.94
CA ALA A 44 -19.22 -6.30 18.03
C ALA A 44 -18.21 -7.46 18.23
N TYR A 45 -16.94 -7.15 18.46
CA TYR A 45 -15.93 -8.16 18.78
C TYR A 45 -16.24 -8.87 20.10
N LEU A 46 -16.55 -8.11 21.17
CA LEU A 46 -16.91 -8.67 22.47
C LEU A 46 -18.16 -9.55 22.38
N LYS A 47 -19.19 -9.14 21.63
CA LYS A 47 -20.37 -9.96 21.34
C LYS A 47 -19.99 -11.28 20.67
N ARG A 48 -19.17 -11.26 19.62
CA ARG A 48 -18.72 -12.49 18.94
C ARG A 48 -17.84 -13.39 19.82
N LYS A 49 -17.06 -12.80 20.71
CA LYS A 49 -16.29 -13.52 21.74
C LYS A 49 -17.24 -14.22 22.73
N ARG A 50 -18.24 -13.51 23.25
CA ARG A 50 -19.30 -14.07 24.12
C ARG A 50 -20.05 -15.23 23.44
N GLU A 51 -20.39 -15.06 22.17
CA GLU A 51 -21.04 -16.10 21.34
C GLU A 51 -20.10 -17.25 20.93
N LYS A 52 -18.84 -17.30 21.42
CA LYS A 52 -17.82 -18.32 21.07
C LYS A 52 -17.54 -18.47 19.56
N LYS A 53 -17.90 -17.47 18.76
CA LYS A 53 -17.62 -17.41 17.31
C LYS A 53 -16.15 -17.09 17.01
N VAL A 54 -15.46 -16.47 17.96
CA VAL A 54 -14.01 -16.20 17.90
C VAL A 54 -13.30 -17.22 18.78
N LYS A 55 -12.85 -18.32 18.17
CA LYS A 55 -12.10 -19.39 18.86
C LYS A 55 -10.61 -19.12 18.78
N ASN A 56 -9.89 -19.39 19.87
CA ASN A 56 -8.44 -19.49 19.83
C ASN A 56 -8.04 -20.76 19.05
N ILE A 57 -6.83 -20.80 18.47
CA ILE A 57 -6.35 -21.96 17.70
C ILE A 57 -6.39 -23.25 18.52
N ASN A 58 -6.02 -23.17 19.81
CA ASN A 58 -6.04 -24.32 20.72
C ASN A 58 -7.46 -24.83 21.01
N GLN A 59 -8.49 -24.02 20.74
CA GLN A 59 -9.91 -24.38 20.90
C GLN A 59 -10.54 -24.90 19.60
N MET A 60 -9.76 -24.95 18.50
CA MET A 60 -10.20 -25.49 17.21
C MET A 60 -9.85 -26.97 17.11
N SER A 61 -10.60 -27.72 16.29
CA SER A 61 -10.26 -29.13 16.00
C SER A 61 -8.91 -29.23 15.26
N PRO A 62 -8.15 -30.33 15.39
CA PRO A 62 -6.85 -30.48 14.75
C PRO A 62 -6.88 -30.19 13.24
N ARG A 63 -7.92 -30.63 12.54
CA ARG A 63 -8.11 -30.36 11.11
C ARG A 63 -8.27 -28.87 10.82
N ALA A 64 -9.08 -28.16 11.62
CA ALA A 64 -9.31 -26.74 11.47
C ALA A 64 -8.05 -25.91 11.83
N GLN A 65 -7.27 -26.34 12.84
CA GLN A 65 -5.98 -25.75 13.16
C GLN A 65 -5.00 -25.85 11.98
N ARG A 66 -4.88 -27.03 11.35
CA ARG A 66 -4.02 -27.23 10.17
C ARG A 66 -4.43 -26.30 9.02
N ALA A 67 -5.73 -26.21 8.73
CA ALA A 67 -6.26 -25.32 7.70
C ALA A 67 -5.95 -23.85 8.01
N GLN A 68 -6.11 -23.43 9.25
CA GLN A 68 -5.80 -22.06 9.69
C GLN A 68 -4.31 -21.74 9.55
N ARG A 69 -3.42 -22.65 9.98
CA ARG A 69 -1.97 -22.51 9.83
C ARG A 69 -1.54 -22.48 8.36
N LYS A 70 -2.19 -23.28 7.50
CA LYS A 70 -1.96 -23.23 6.04
C LYS A 70 -2.28 -21.84 5.48
N ARG A 71 -3.46 -21.29 5.81
CA ARG A 71 -3.86 -19.94 5.40
C ARG A 71 -2.89 -18.87 5.92
N TRP A 72 -2.41 -18.99 7.16
CA TRP A 72 -1.40 -18.07 7.70
C TRP A 72 -0.09 -18.10 6.92
N ARG A 73 0.40 -19.30 6.57
CA ARG A 73 1.61 -19.45 5.73
C ARG A 73 1.42 -18.85 4.35
N GLU A 74 0.28 -19.11 3.70
CA GLU A 74 -0.05 -18.54 2.39
C GLU A 74 -0.14 -17.01 2.44
N ASN A 75 -0.79 -16.45 3.45
CA ASN A 75 -0.89 -15.00 3.63
C ASN A 75 0.47 -14.36 3.90
N SER A 76 1.30 -15.00 4.72
CA SER A 76 2.66 -14.53 5.00
C SER A 76 3.51 -14.52 3.72
N LYS A 77 3.46 -15.61 2.94
CA LYS A 77 4.13 -15.70 1.63
C LYS A 77 3.69 -14.58 0.69
N ARG A 78 2.38 -14.37 0.53
CA ARG A 78 1.82 -13.29 -0.31
C ARG A 78 2.28 -11.90 0.14
N TYR A 79 2.34 -11.67 1.46
CA TYR A 79 2.83 -10.40 2.01
C TYR A 79 4.30 -10.17 1.68
N LEU A 80 5.14 -11.19 1.85
CA LEU A 80 6.58 -11.11 1.54
C LEU A 80 6.82 -10.90 0.04
N GLU A 81 6.10 -11.62 -0.82
CA GLU A 81 6.14 -11.44 -2.28
C GLU A 81 5.76 -10.01 -2.68
N LYS A 82 4.65 -9.49 -2.14
CA LYS A 82 4.23 -8.11 -2.37
C LYS A 82 5.31 -7.12 -1.92
N LYS A 83 5.90 -7.32 -0.75
CA LYS A 83 6.97 -6.46 -0.23
C LYS A 83 8.26 -6.54 -1.05
N ALA A 84 8.58 -7.71 -1.60
CA ALA A 84 9.70 -7.86 -2.53
C ALA A 84 9.43 -7.10 -3.84
N GLN A 85 8.22 -7.18 -4.39
CA GLN A 85 7.83 -6.42 -5.58
C GLN A 85 7.84 -4.91 -5.33
N GLU A 86 7.29 -4.44 -4.21
CA GLU A 86 7.32 -3.03 -3.82
C GLU A 86 8.76 -2.49 -3.74
N ARG A 87 9.70 -3.28 -3.18
CA ARG A 87 11.13 -2.91 -3.13
C ARG A 87 11.77 -2.82 -4.52
N LYS A 88 11.53 -3.81 -5.39
CA LYS A 88 12.02 -3.78 -6.79
C LYS A 88 11.51 -2.55 -7.54
N ILE A 89 10.25 -2.20 -7.37
CA ILE A 89 9.66 -1.00 -8.00
C ILE A 89 10.35 0.27 -7.48
N GLN A 90 10.58 0.35 -6.16
CA GLN A 90 11.30 1.49 -5.56
C GLN A 90 12.72 1.61 -6.10
N GLU A 91 13.47 0.51 -6.18
CA GLU A 91 14.83 0.50 -6.75
C GLU A 91 14.83 1.02 -8.19
N VAL A 92 13.95 0.49 -9.06
CA VAL A 92 13.81 0.96 -10.44
C VAL A 92 13.44 2.44 -10.50
N THR A 93 12.51 2.90 -9.66
CA THR A 93 12.09 4.31 -9.61
C THR A 93 13.27 5.20 -9.21
N ILE A 94 14.05 4.80 -8.22
CA ILE A 94 15.23 5.55 -7.75
C ILE A 94 16.28 5.61 -8.87
N SER A 95 16.56 4.50 -9.55
CA SER A 95 17.50 4.48 -10.68
C SER A 95 17.06 5.41 -11.81
N GLN A 96 15.78 5.41 -12.19
CA GLN A 96 15.24 6.32 -13.20
C GLN A 96 15.35 7.79 -12.81
N VAL A 97 15.11 8.10 -11.53
CA VAL A 97 15.27 9.47 -11.00
C VAL A 97 16.73 9.91 -11.06
N LEU A 98 17.67 9.05 -10.66
CA LEU A 98 19.11 9.33 -10.73
C LEU A 98 19.58 9.54 -12.18
N GLU A 99 19.15 8.71 -13.12
CA GLU A 99 19.45 8.88 -14.56
C GLU A 99 18.85 10.16 -15.16
N ALA A 100 17.70 10.62 -14.66
CA ALA A 100 17.13 11.89 -15.07
C ALA A 100 17.95 13.08 -14.53
N HIS A 101 18.46 12.98 -13.31
CA HIS A 101 19.30 14.02 -12.71
C HIS A 101 20.68 14.13 -13.38
N THR A 102 21.30 13.03 -13.80
CA THR A 102 22.59 13.09 -14.53
C THR A 102 22.45 13.75 -15.90
N LYS A 103 21.35 13.50 -16.63
CA LYS A 103 21.04 14.16 -17.91
C LYS A 103 20.77 15.66 -17.80
N ILE A 104 20.37 16.14 -16.62
CA ILE A 104 20.17 17.57 -16.35
C ILE A 104 21.52 18.25 -16.07
N ASN A 105 22.44 17.57 -15.37
CA ASN A 105 23.76 18.13 -15.05
C ASN A 105 24.69 18.26 -16.26
N ASP A 106 24.55 17.43 -17.30
CA ASP A 106 25.35 17.57 -18.54
C ASP A 106 24.99 18.82 -19.37
N LYS A 107 23.93 19.55 -19.00
CA LYS A 107 23.48 20.79 -19.66
C LYS A 107 23.90 22.08 -18.94
N GLU A 108 24.42 21.99 -17.72
CA GLU A 108 24.85 23.15 -16.92
C GLU A 108 26.27 22.94 -16.39
N PHE A 109 27.25 22.86 -17.29
CA PHE A 109 28.63 23.17 -16.96
C PHE A 109 29.25 24.06 -18.03
N SER A 110 28.69 25.26 -18.14
CA SER A 110 29.31 26.40 -18.82
C SER A 110 29.06 27.58 -17.90
N ASP A 111 29.87 27.68 -16.83
CA ASP A 111 29.91 28.86 -15.97
C ASP A 111 30.68 29.97 -16.73
N PRO A 112 30.01 31.02 -17.23
CA PRO A 112 30.66 32.09 -17.99
C PRO A 112 31.64 32.94 -17.16
N LEU A 113 31.73 32.74 -15.83
CA LEU A 113 32.64 33.48 -14.96
C LEU A 113 34.05 32.88 -14.84
N TYR A 114 34.31 31.71 -15.43
CA TYR A 114 35.64 31.08 -15.35
C TYR A 114 36.67 31.72 -16.31
N GLU A 115 36.26 32.38 -17.39
CA GLU A 115 37.20 32.97 -18.37
C GLU A 115 37.76 34.34 -17.97
N GLU A 116 37.11 35.08 -17.07
CA GLU A 116 37.57 36.43 -16.71
C GLU A 116 38.76 36.42 -15.72
N ASN A 117 38.94 35.32 -15.00
CA ASN A 117 39.98 35.17 -13.97
C ASN A 117 41.33 34.66 -14.50
N VAL A 118 41.40 34.22 -15.76
CA VAL A 118 42.66 33.77 -16.39
C VAL A 118 43.44 34.96 -16.98
N LYS A 119 42.76 36.03 -17.42
CA LYS A 119 43.40 37.21 -18.06
C LYS A 119 44.06 38.22 -17.09
N LYS A 120 43.94 38.02 -15.78
CA LYS A 120 44.53 38.93 -14.76
C LYS A 120 45.87 38.45 -14.18
N ARG A 121 46.43 37.34 -14.66
CA ARG A 121 47.71 36.79 -14.15
C ARG A 121 48.93 37.10 -15.03
N ASP A 122 48.74 37.69 -16.22
CA ASP A 122 49.82 38.01 -17.17
C ASP A 122 50.00 39.52 -17.43
N LYS A 123 49.87 40.35 -16.38
CA LYS A 123 50.30 41.75 -16.44
C LYS A 123 51.20 42.11 -15.27
#